data_AF-A0A952EGW3-F1
#
_entry.id   AF-A0A952EGW3-F1
#
_cell.length_a   1.000
_cell.length_b   1.000
_cell.length_c   1.000
_cell.angle_alpha   90.00
_cell.angle_beta   90.00
_cell.angle_gamma   90.00
#
_symmetry.space_group_name_H-M   'P 1'
#
loop_
_entity.id
_entity.type
_entity.pdbx_description
1 polymer ?
#
loop_
_entity_poly.entity_id
_entity_poly.type
_entity_poly.pdbx_seq_one_letter_code
_entity_poly.pdbx_strand_id
1 'polypeptide(L)' 'MLIVSVAGAAVAVAAEVADYRRRNRPDVDAVGFMPWRGIALVGVAVAILAAALALKP' A
#
# COMPACT_ATOMS: atom_id res chain seq x y z
N MET A 1 3.29 17.46 -5.15
CA MET A 1 2.68 16.18 -5.60
C MET A 1 3.64 15.00 -5.51
N LEU A 2 4.95 15.14 -5.80
CA LEU A 2 5.91 14.04 -5.65
C LEU A 2 5.98 13.42 -4.25
N ILE A 3 5.95 14.21 -3.18
CA ILE A 3 5.94 13.70 -1.79
C ILE A 3 4.72 12.79 -1.55
N VAL A 4 3.55 13.17 -2.07
CA VAL A 4 2.32 12.36 -1.98
C VAL A 4 2.48 11.06 -2.76
N SER A 5 3.16 11.10 -3.92
CA SER A 5 3.45 9.91 -4.70
C SER A 5 4.34 8.92 -3.95
N VAL A 6 5.44 9.42 -3.37
CA VAL A 6 6.37 8.62 -2.56
C VAL A 6 5.68 8.05 -1.32
N ALA A 7 4.84 8.85 -0.65
CA ALA A 7 4.06 8.37 0.49
C ALA A 7 3.08 7.27 0.10
N GLY A 8 2.35 7.41 -1.02
CA GLY A 8 1.45 6.38 -1.54
C GLY A 8 2.19 5.08 -1.86
N ALA A 9 3.36 5.18 -2.48
CA ALA A 9 4.20 4.03 -2.78
C ALA A 9 4.70 3.34 -1.50
N ALA A 10 5.13 4.10 -0.49
CA ALA A 10 5.57 3.56 0.79
C ALA A 10 4.43 2.82 1.52
N VAL A 11 3.22 3.37 1.51
CA VAL A 11 2.03 2.70 2.09
C VAL A 11 1.72 1.40 1.36
N ALA A 12 1.80 1.39 0.02
CA ALA A 12 1.56 0.18 -0.76
C ALA A 12 2.57 -0.93 -0.43
N VAL A 13 3.86 -0.59 -0.35
CA VAL A 13 4.92 -1.53 0.03
C VAL A 13 4.70 -2.04 1.45
N ALA A 14 4.39 -1.16 2.41
CA ALA A 14 4.15 -1.55 3.79
C ALA A 14 2.95 -2.51 3.90
N ALA A 15 1.89 -2.28 3.13
CA ALA A 15 0.71 -3.13 3.11
C ALA A 15 1.01 -4.53 2.55
N GLU A 16 1.78 -4.64 1.46
CA GLU A 16 2.20 -5.94 0.91
C GLU A 16 3.14 -6.69 1.86
N VAL A 17 4.07 -5.99 2.52
CA VAL A 17 4.93 -6.59 3.55
C VAL A 17 4.11 -7.10 4.73
N ALA A 18 3.10 -6.34 5.16
CA ALA A 18 2.19 -6.77 6.22
C ALA A 18 1.37 -8.00 5.82
N ASP A 19 0.86 -8.04 4.59
CA ASP A 19 0.11 -9.19 4.06
C ASP A 19 1.00 -10.43 3.90
N TYR A 20 2.24 -10.27 3.43
CA TYR A 20 3.23 -11.35 3.40
C TYR A 20 3.53 -11.90 4.80
N ARG A 21 3.76 -11.01 5.77
CA ARG A 21 3.95 -11.42 7.17
C ARG A 21 2.72 -12.09 7.76
N ARG A 22 1.51 -11.69 7.35
CA ARG A 22 0.27 -12.33 7.79
C ARG A 22 0.17 -13.75 7.22
N ARG A 23 0.37 -13.93 5.91
CA ARG A 23 0.28 -15.25 5.24
C ARG A 23 1.27 -16.28 5.78
N ASN A 24 2.41 -15.85 6.31
CA ASN A 24 3.42 -16.73 6.89
C ASN A 24 3.26 -16.97 8.40
N ARG A 25 2.17 -16.50 9.05
CA ARG A 25 1.91 -16.80 10.47
C ARG A 25 1.24 -18.16 10.65
N PRO A 26 1.55 -18.89 11.74
CA PRO A 26 0.90 -20.16 12.06
C PRO A 26 -0.61 -20.02 12.31
N ASP A 27 -1.03 -18.87 12.84
CA ASP A 27 -2.44 -18.55 13.12
C ASP A 27 -2.80 -17.23 12.41
N VAL A 28 -3.47 -17.37 11.28
CA VAL A 28 -3.89 -16.25 10.40
C VAL A 28 -5.24 -15.64 10.80
N ASP A 29 -6.01 -16.35 11.63
CA ASP A 29 -7.37 -16.00 12.04
C ASP A 29 -7.39 -15.25 13.37
N ALA A 30 -6.37 -15.42 14.23
CA ALA A 30 -6.16 -14.61 15.43
C ALA A 30 -5.81 -13.13 15.15
N VAL A 31 -5.49 -12.78 13.90
CA VAL A 31 -5.15 -11.41 13.50
C VAL A 31 -6.40 -10.77 12.90
N GLY A 32 -6.95 -9.75 13.56
CA GLY A 32 -8.18 -9.06 13.14
C GLY A 32 -8.22 -8.70 11.65
N PHE A 33 -9.43 -8.58 11.10
CA PHE A 33 -9.68 -8.38 9.68
C PHE A 33 -9.14 -7.03 9.19
N MET A 34 -7.88 -7.02 8.73
CA MET A 34 -7.27 -5.88 8.06
C MET A 34 -7.20 -6.15 6.54
N PRO A 35 -7.81 -5.30 5.69
CA PRO A 35 -7.81 -5.50 4.24
C PRO A 35 -6.49 -5.02 3.61
N TRP A 36 -5.38 -5.68 3.93
CA TRP A 36 -4.03 -5.29 3.46
C TRP A 36 -3.94 -5.10 1.94
N ARG A 37 -4.57 -6.00 1.17
CA ARG A 37 -4.64 -5.89 -0.29
C ARG A 37 -5.38 -4.63 -0.76
N GLY A 38 -6.43 -4.23 -0.05
CA GLY A 38 -7.17 -2.99 -0.33
C GLY A 38 -6.32 -1.75 -0.07
N ILE A 39 -5.57 -1.74 1.03
CA ILE A 39 -4.62 -0.66 1.37
C ILE A 39 -3.53 -0.56 0.30
N ALA A 40 -2.98 -1.70 -0.15
CA ALA A 40 -1.97 -1.74 -1.20
C ALA A 40 -2.48 -1.12 -2.51
N LEU A 41 -3.68 -1.53 -2.96
CA LEU A 41 -4.30 -1.01 -4.18
C LEU A 41 -4.51 0.51 -4.12
N VAL A 42 -5.05 1.03 -3.02
CA VAL A 42 -5.27 2.47 -2.84
C VAL A 42 -3.93 3.22 -2.81
N GLY A 43 -2.93 2.69 -2.10
CA GLY A 43 -1.60 3.28 -2.04
C GLY A 43 -0.95 3.41 -3.42
N VAL A 44 -1.02 2.36 -4.24
CA VAL A 44 -0.53 2.38 -5.63
C VAL A 44 -1.30 3.39 -6.48
N ALA A 45 -2.63 3.41 -6.39
CA ALA A 45 -3.45 4.35 -7.14
C ALA A 45 -3.08 5.81 -6.81
N VAL A 46 -2.94 6.14 -5.52
CA VAL A 46 -2.50 7.48 -5.09
C VAL A 46 -1.10 7.77 -5.60
N ALA A 47 -0.18 6.80 -5.53
CA ALA A 47 1.19 6.97 -5.99
C ALA A 47 1.26 7.35 -7.48
N ILE A 48 0.53 6.62 -8.32
CA ILE A 48 0.49 6.81 -9.77
C ILE A 48 -0.18 8.15 -10.11
N LEU A 49 -1.34 8.44 -9.52
CA LEU A 49 -2.07 9.68 -9.79
C LEU A 49 -1.26 10.91 -9.36
N ALA A 50 -0.64 10.87 -8.18
CA ALA A 50 0.20 11.96 -7.69
C ALA A 50 1.46 12.14 -8.55
N ALA A 51 2.06 11.06 -9.05
CA ALA A 51 3.19 11.14 -9.98
C ALA A 51 2.76 11.77 -11.31
N ALA A 52 1.63 11.33 -11.88
CA ALA A 52 1.10 11.87 -13.13
C ALA A 52 0.79 13.38 -13.02
N LEU A 53 0.21 13.81 -11.90
CA LEU A 53 -0.03 15.23 -11.64
C LEU A 53 1.26 16.03 -11.38
N ALA A 54 2.28 15.39 -10.78
CA ALA A 54 3.56 16.05 -10.53
C ALA A 54 4.42 16.22 -11.78
N LEU A 55 4.31 15.27 -12.72
CA LEU A 55 5.08 15.22 -13.97
C LEU A 55 4.35 15.89 -15.15
N LYS A 56 3.12 16.39 -14.92
CA LYS A 56 2.38 17.14 -15.92
C LYS A 56 3.15 18.43 -16.26
N PRO A 57 3.51 18.67 -17.53
CA PRO A 57 4.21 19.88 -17.96
C PRO A 57 3.34 21.13 -17.82
#